data_AF-A0A0W0YSI7-F1
#
_entry.id   AF-A0A0W0YSI7-F1
#
_cell.length_a   1.000
_cell.length_b   1.000
_cell.length_c   1.000
_cell.angle_alpha   90.00
_cell.angle_beta   90.00
_cell.angle_gamma   90.00
#
_symmetry.space_group_name_H-M   'P 1'
#
loop_
_entity.id
_entity.type
_entity.pdbx_description
1 polymer ?
#
loop_
_entity_poly.entity_id
_entity_poly.type
_entity_poly.pdbx_seq_one_letter_code
_entity_poly.pdbx_strand_id
1 'polypeptide(L)'
;MEAMQKNEPNSKIPIIFGLINSYQIHNLLEQHNAKTKESKAVFLIRDSSTYPGLITVSYYCQEQDIVKHIRFGLTEKGWKTAPKPPQEPLKADSTEIKEKYALDKIKFDKKMKKFINTAKKLFEQHHTAEPFKTLILELQKHEFNLEGLIKPQRSQASQEKHFTGYV
;
A
#
# COMPACT_ATOMS: atom_id res chain seq x y z
N MET A 1 43.00 1.33 -11.44
CA MET A 1 42.06 0.43 -12.15
C MET A 1 40.68 0.70 -11.59
N GLU A 2 39.90 1.49 -12.33
CA GLU A 2 38.50 1.77 -12.01
C GLU A 2 37.68 0.50 -12.28
N ALA A 3 37.01 -0.01 -11.24
CA ALA A 3 36.07 -1.10 -11.41
C ALA A 3 34.83 -0.55 -12.12
N MET A 4 34.74 -0.80 -13.42
CA MET A 4 33.53 -0.56 -14.21
C MET A 4 32.38 -1.35 -13.59
N GLN A 5 31.44 -0.66 -12.95
CA GLN A 5 30.16 -1.24 -12.56
C GLN A 5 29.47 -1.74 -13.83
N LYS A 6 29.29 -3.06 -13.90
CA LYS A 6 28.46 -3.70 -14.93
C LYS A 6 27.03 -3.17 -14.78
N ASN A 7 26.67 -2.20 -15.61
CA ASN A 7 25.28 -1.84 -15.86
C ASN A 7 24.59 -3.03 -16.52
N GLU A 8 23.89 -3.87 -15.75
CA GLU A 8 23.02 -4.90 -16.32
C GLU A 8 21.74 -4.24 -16.88
N PRO A 9 21.49 -4.28 -18.21
CA PRO A 9 20.37 -3.58 -18.83
C PRO A 9 18.99 -4.25 -18.59
N ASN A 10 18.94 -5.43 -17.95
CA ASN A 10 17.76 -6.30 -17.89
C ASN A 10 17.22 -6.59 -16.48
N SER A 11 17.67 -5.87 -15.46
CA SER A 11 17.13 -6.03 -14.10
C SER A 11 15.68 -5.56 -14.06
N LYS A 12 14.72 -6.50 -13.92
CA LYS A 12 13.29 -6.19 -13.77
C LYS A 12 13.08 -5.25 -12.56
N ILE A 13 12.23 -4.24 -12.73
CA ILE A 13 11.93 -3.24 -11.71
C ILE A 13 10.68 -3.70 -10.94
N PRO A 14 10.72 -3.84 -9.60
CA PRO A 14 9.53 -4.16 -8.82
C PRO A 14 8.39 -3.19 -9.05
N ILE A 15 7.15 -3.67 -9.04
CA ILE A 15 5.95 -2.82 -9.21
C ILE A 15 5.59 -2.02 -7.94
N ILE A 16 6.32 -2.23 -6.85
CA ILE A 16 6.08 -1.61 -5.55
C ILE A 16 6.98 -0.37 -5.43
N PHE A 17 6.39 0.79 -5.19
CA PHE A 17 7.13 2.00 -4.83
C PHE A 17 7.75 1.88 -3.44
N GLY A 18 8.91 2.50 -3.24
CA GLY A 18 9.47 2.74 -1.92
C GLY A 18 8.68 3.77 -1.12
N LEU A 19 9.34 4.41 -0.16
CA LEU A 19 8.75 5.50 0.61
C LEU A 19 8.60 6.76 -0.27
N ILE A 20 7.36 7.07 -0.65
CA ILE A 20 6.98 8.29 -1.37
C ILE A 20 6.02 9.14 -0.53
N ASN A 21 6.13 10.46 -0.63
CA ASN A 21 5.32 11.39 0.16
C ASN A 21 3.94 11.67 -0.47
N SER A 22 3.04 12.32 0.28
CA SER A 22 1.68 12.62 -0.16
C SER A 22 1.61 13.46 -1.44
N TYR A 23 2.53 14.41 -1.61
CA TYR A 23 2.61 15.26 -2.80
C TYR A 23 2.98 14.45 -4.05
N GLN A 24 3.98 13.57 -3.95
CA GLN A 24 4.35 12.66 -5.03
C GLN A 24 3.20 11.71 -5.39
N ILE A 25 2.49 11.18 -4.40
CA ILE A 25 1.33 10.30 -4.63
C ILE A 25 0.24 11.04 -5.41
N HIS A 26 -0.11 12.26 -4.98
CA HIS A 26 -1.12 13.07 -5.67
C HIS A 26 -0.71 13.33 -7.13
N ASN A 27 0.53 13.77 -7.35
CA ASN A 27 1.02 14.09 -8.69
C ASN A 27 1.06 12.86 -9.60
N LEU A 28 1.48 11.69 -9.10
CA LEU A 28 1.47 10.45 -9.89
C LEU A 28 0.05 10.07 -10.30
N LEU A 29 -0.92 10.14 -9.38
CA LEU A 29 -2.31 9.85 -9.71
C LEU A 29 -2.87 10.85 -10.74
N GLU A 30 -2.56 12.14 -10.59
CA GLU A 30 -2.99 13.19 -11.51
C GLU A 30 -2.36 13.06 -12.91
N GLN A 31 -1.05 12.78 -12.97
CA GLN A 31 -0.31 12.52 -14.22
C GLN A 31 -0.89 11.35 -15.03
N HIS A 32 -1.49 10.38 -14.35
CA HIS A 32 -2.15 9.23 -14.98
C HIS A 32 -3.67 9.41 -15.15
N ASN A 33 -4.15 10.64 -15.04
CA ASN A 33 -5.55 11.04 -15.23
C ASN A 33 -6.53 10.36 -14.26
N ALA A 34 -6.10 10.07 -13.02
CA ALA A 34 -6.98 9.42 -12.04
C ALA A 34 -8.25 10.22 -11.74
N LYS A 35 -8.19 11.56 -11.83
CA LYS A 35 -9.34 12.46 -11.62
C LYS A 35 -10.38 12.42 -12.72
N THR A 36 -10.06 11.91 -13.91
CA THR A 36 -11.01 11.81 -15.03
C THR A 36 -11.39 10.35 -15.35
N LYS A 37 -11.05 9.41 -14.46
CA LYS A 37 -11.36 7.99 -14.56
C LYS A 37 -12.11 7.54 -13.32
N GLU A 38 -12.79 6.40 -13.38
CA GLU A 38 -13.52 5.85 -12.24
C GLU A 38 -12.61 5.62 -11.01
N SER A 39 -13.21 5.63 -9.81
CA SER A 39 -12.48 5.32 -8.58
C SER A 39 -11.77 3.97 -8.69
N LYS A 40 -10.50 3.90 -8.26
CA LYS A 40 -9.63 2.70 -8.37
C LYS A 40 -9.21 2.28 -9.78
N ALA A 41 -9.65 2.99 -10.84
CA ALA A 41 -9.19 2.73 -12.20
C ALA A 41 -7.72 3.09 -12.40
N VAL A 42 -7.15 3.94 -11.55
CA VAL A 42 -5.72 4.28 -11.49
C VAL A 42 -5.27 4.19 -10.04
N PHE A 43 -4.18 3.47 -9.79
CA PHE A 43 -3.66 3.28 -8.45
C PHE A 43 -2.15 2.99 -8.45
N LEU A 44 -1.53 3.14 -7.28
CA LEU A 44 -0.14 2.73 -7.05
C LEU A 44 -0.05 1.90 -5.76
N ILE A 45 0.96 1.05 -5.70
CA ILE A 45 1.29 0.24 -4.52
C ILE A 45 2.63 0.72 -3.99
N ARG A 46 2.70 1.02 -2.70
CA ARG A 46 3.92 1.54 -2.07
C ARG A 46 4.18 0.92 -0.71
N ASP A 47 5.41 1.01 -0.26
CA ASP A 47 5.76 0.74 1.13
C ASP A 47 4.91 1.63 2.06
N SER A 48 4.42 1.03 3.13
CA SER A 48 3.65 1.74 4.15
C SER A 48 4.59 2.61 4.99
N SER A 49 4.45 3.93 4.85
CA SER A 49 5.22 4.92 5.61
C SER A 49 4.92 4.93 7.12
N THR A 50 3.80 4.34 7.55
CA THR A 50 3.38 4.32 8.96
C THR A 50 3.73 3.00 9.66
N TYR A 51 3.78 1.90 8.91
CA TYR A 51 3.92 0.56 9.46
C TYR A 51 4.80 -0.29 8.55
N PRO A 52 6.10 -0.43 8.86
CA PRO A 52 7.03 -1.26 8.09
C PRO A 52 6.54 -2.70 7.93
N GLY A 53 6.77 -3.29 6.76
CA GLY A 53 6.30 -4.65 6.40
C GLY A 53 4.83 -4.70 5.92
N LEU A 54 4.12 -3.57 5.90
CA LEU A 54 2.84 -3.43 5.19
C LEU A 54 3.07 -2.70 3.86
N ILE A 55 2.16 -2.91 2.92
CA ILE A 55 2.02 -2.08 1.72
C ILE A 55 0.78 -1.20 1.85
N THR A 56 0.79 -0.08 1.13
CA THR A 56 -0.36 0.80 0.99
C THR A 56 -0.71 0.94 -0.48
N VAL A 57 -1.95 0.63 -0.83
CA VAL A 57 -2.54 0.91 -2.14
C VAL A 57 -3.16 2.30 -2.08
N SER A 58 -2.70 3.21 -2.93
CA SER A 58 -3.19 4.59 -3.00
C SER A 58 -3.89 4.83 -4.32
N TYR A 59 -5.08 5.43 -4.27
CA TYR A 59 -5.93 5.68 -5.44
C TYR A 59 -6.76 6.93 -5.23
N TYR A 60 -7.33 7.47 -6.31
CA TYR A 60 -8.23 8.61 -6.24
C TYR A 60 -9.69 8.13 -6.10
N CYS A 61 -10.43 8.74 -5.17
CA CYS A 61 -11.83 8.45 -4.91
C CYS A 61 -12.71 9.59 -5.41
N GLN A 62 -13.41 9.35 -6.52
CA GLN A 62 -14.23 10.33 -7.23
C GLN A 62 -15.33 10.93 -6.34
N GLU A 63 -16.04 10.08 -5.59
CA GLU A 63 -17.18 10.49 -4.75
C GLU A 63 -16.81 11.52 -3.68
N GLN A 64 -15.55 11.56 -3.25
CA GLN A 64 -15.10 12.41 -2.15
C GLN A 64 -14.03 13.41 -2.57
N ASP A 65 -13.66 13.45 -3.86
CA ASP A 65 -12.58 14.30 -4.39
C ASP A 65 -11.28 14.23 -3.56
N ILE A 66 -10.91 13.02 -3.12
CA ILE A 66 -9.71 12.81 -2.30
C ILE A 66 -8.93 11.55 -2.70
N VAL A 67 -7.63 11.57 -2.43
CA VAL A 67 -6.80 10.37 -2.44
C VAL A 67 -7.13 9.52 -1.22
N LYS A 68 -7.41 8.23 -1.44
CA LYS A 68 -7.64 7.24 -0.39
C LYS A 68 -6.54 6.18 -0.37
N HIS A 69 -6.42 5.54 0.79
CA HIS A 69 -5.37 4.56 1.07
C HIS A 69 -5.96 3.30 1.70
N ILE A 70 -5.51 2.13 1.23
CA ILE A 70 -5.83 0.84 1.83
C ILE A 70 -4.53 0.13 2.15
N ARG A 71 -4.36 -0.33 3.40
CA ARG A 71 -3.17 -1.06 3.84
C ARG A 71 -3.38 -2.55 3.73
N PHE A 72 -2.41 -3.26 3.16
CA PHE A 72 -2.36 -4.71 3.15
C PHE A 72 -1.13 -5.21 3.91
N GLY A 73 -1.25 -6.40 4.50
CA GLY A 73 -0.14 -7.10 5.15
C GLY A 73 -0.21 -8.60 4.92
N LEU A 74 0.92 -9.25 5.09
CA LEU A 74 1.02 -10.70 5.01
C LEU A 74 0.32 -11.38 6.18
N THR A 75 -0.38 -12.45 5.86
CA THR A 75 -0.96 -13.41 6.79
C THR A 75 -0.58 -14.81 6.33
N GLU A 76 -0.93 -15.85 7.09
CA GLU A 76 -0.74 -17.24 6.66
C GLU A 76 -1.46 -17.56 5.33
N LYS A 77 -2.44 -16.73 4.93
CA LYS A 77 -3.19 -16.83 3.66
C LYS A 77 -2.67 -15.87 2.58
N GLY A 78 -1.48 -15.30 2.75
CA GLY A 78 -0.91 -14.27 1.88
C GLY A 78 -1.38 -12.85 2.22
N TRP A 79 -1.30 -11.94 1.25
CA TRP A 79 -1.69 -10.53 1.44
C TRP A 79 -3.17 -10.39 1.74
N LYS A 80 -3.47 -9.65 2.81
CA LYS A 80 -4.83 -9.35 3.26
C LYS A 80 -4.97 -7.92 3.72
N THR A 81 -6.20 -7.44 3.68
CA THR A 81 -6.59 -6.12 4.20
C THR A 81 -6.27 -5.98 5.69
N ALA A 82 -5.45 -4.98 6.03
CA ALA A 82 -5.17 -4.63 7.41
C ALA A 82 -6.43 -4.01 8.06
N PRO A 83 -6.57 -4.07 9.41
CA PRO A 83 -7.66 -3.39 10.09
C PRO A 83 -7.75 -1.91 9.68
N LYS A 84 -8.95 -1.40 9.45
CA LYS A 84 -9.17 0.02 9.11
C LYS A 84 -9.24 0.85 10.40
N PRO A 85 -8.57 2.01 10.47
CA PRO A 85 -8.74 2.92 11.60
C PRO A 85 -10.18 3.46 11.62
N PRO A 86 -10.71 3.82 12.80
CA PRO A 86 -11.95 4.59 12.88
C PRO A 86 -11.77 5.95 12.17
N GLN A 87 -12.87 6.55 11.75
CA GLN A 87 -12.84 7.90 11.19
C GLN A 87 -12.34 8.88 12.25
N GLU A 88 -11.39 9.75 11.88
CA GLU A 88 -10.89 10.75 12.80
C GLU A 88 -12.01 11.73 13.22
N PRO A 89 -12.08 12.11 14.51
CA PRO A 89 -13.14 13.00 14.98
C PRO A 89 -13.00 14.39 14.37
N LEU A 90 -14.13 14.98 14.00
CA LEU A 90 -14.22 16.38 13.63
C LEU A 90 -14.41 17.25 14.87
N LYS A 91 -14.02 18.53 14.77
CA LYS A 91 -14.20 19.50 15.87
C LYS A 91 -15.66 19.62 16.30
N ALA A 92 -16.58 19.50 15.35
CA ALA A 92 -18.03 19.62 15.53
C ALA A 92 -18.71 18.33 16.06
N ASP A 93 -17.98 17.23 16.22
CA ASP A 93 -18.57 15.97 16.67
C ASP A 93 -19.07 16.06 18.12
N SER A 94 -20.19 15.39 18.37
CA SER A 94 -20.79 15.30 19.70
C SER A 94 -19.93 14.48 20.67
N THR A 95 -20.21 14.58 21.96
CA THR A 95 -19.52 13.81 23.00
C THR A 95 -19.67 12.31 22.77
N GLU A 96 -20.86 11.85 22.38
CA GLU A 96 -21.15 10.44 22.12
C GLU A 96 -20.31 9.88 20.96
N ILE A 97 -20.11 10.68 19.90
CA ILE A 97 -19.26 10.30 18.77
C ILE A 97 -17.80 10.16 19.22
N LYS A 98 -17.31 11.09 20.06
CA LYS A 98 -15.93 11.06 20.59
C LYS A 98 -15.70 9.88 21.53
N GLU A 99 -16.67 9.55 22.38
CA GLU A 99 -16.62 8.36 23.24
C GLU A 99 -16.61 7.06 22.42
N LYS A 100 -17.47 6.96 21.40
CA LYS A 100 -17.47 5.83 20.48
C LYS A 100 -16.14 5.70 19.75
N TYR A 101 -15.58 6.80 19.24
CA TYR A 101 -14.28 6.83 18.60
C TYR A 101 -13.19 6.27 19.53
N ALA A 102 -13.17 6.67 20.81
CA ALA A 102 -12.18 6.18 21.77
C ALA A 102 -12.23 4.65 21.92
N LEU A 103 -13.43 4.07 22.03
CA LEU A 103 -13.61 2.61 22.10
C LEU A 103 -13.18 1.90 20.81
N ASP A 104 -13.59 2.44 19.65
CA ASP A 104 -13.23 1.88 18.35
C ASP A 104 -11.72 1.98 18.07
N LYS A 105 -11.07 3.04 18.55
CA LYS A 105 -9.62 3.25 18.46
C LYS A 105 -8.85 2.21 19.27
N ILE A 106 -9.26 1.93 20.52
CA ILE A 106 -8.66 0.87 21.34
C ILE A 106 -8.78 -0.49 20.66
N LYS A 107 -9.96 -0.80 20.10
CA LYS A 107 -10.21 -2.05 19.38
C LYS A 107 -9.34 -2.14 18.12
N PHE A 108 -9.21 -1.05 17.37
CA PHE A 108 -8.33 -0.95 16.22
C PHE A 108 -6.87 -1.20 16.61
N ASP A 109 -6.35 -0.51 17.63
CA ASP A 109 -4.94 -0.61 18.04
C ASP A 109 -4.58 -2.04 18.46
N LYS A 110 -5.46 -2.72 19.22
CA LYS A 110 -5.26 -4.12 19.61
C LYS A 110 -5.21 -5.05 18.39
N LYS A 111 -6.14 -4.88 17.44
CA LYS A 111 -6.18 -5.69 16.20
C LYS A 111 -4.98 -5.42 15.30
N MET A 112 -4.64 -4.14 15.11
CA MET A 112 -3.54 -3.70 14.25
C MET A 112 -2.20 -4.18 14.79
N LYS A 113 -1.97 -4.09 16.12
CA LYS A 113 -0.75 -4.60 16.75
C LYS A 113 -0.55 -6.10 16.50
N LYS A 114 -1.61 -6.91 16.68
CA LYS A 114 -1.55 -8.35 16.38
C LYS A 114 -1.27 -8.60 14.91
N PHE A 115 -1.94 -7.87 14.02
CA PHE A 115 -1.78 -8.00 12.57
C PHE A 115 -0.35 -7.67 12.12
N ILE A 116 0.23 -6.55 12.59
CA ILE A 116 1.60 -6.14 12.26
C ILE A 116 2.62 -7.16 12.73
N ASN A 117 2.47 -7.70 13.94
CA ASN A 117 3.41 -8.70 14.45
C ASN A 117 3.46 -9.95 13.56
N THR A 118 2.30 -10.43 13.11
CA THR A 118 2.23 -11.56 12.16
C THR A 118 2.80 -11.18 10.80
N ALA A 119 2.38 -10.03 10.25
CA ALA A 119 2.83 -9.56 8.94
C ALA A 119 4.34 -9.38 8.88
N LYS A 120 4.94 -8.74 9.90
CA LYS A 120 6.38 -8.53 10.00
C LYS A 120 7.15 -9.86 10.00
N LYS A 121 6.73 -10.81 10.84
CA LYS A 121 7.36 -12.14 10.91
C LYS A 121 7.34 -12.82 9.54
N LEU A 122 6.20 -12.80 8.85
CA LEU A 122 6.06 -13.43 7.53
C LEU A 122 6.85 -12.68 6.44
N PHE A 123 6.88 -11.36 6.50
CA PHE A 123 7.62 -10.51 5.57
C PHE A 123 9.13 -10.78 5.62
N GLU A 124 9.66 -10.98 6.83
CA GLU A 124 11.07 -11.32 7.07
C GLU A 124 11.41 -12.78 6.71
N GLN A 125 10.45 -13.70 6.75
CA GLN A 125 10.68 -15.13 6.51
C GLN A 125 10.52 -15.50 5.03
N HIS A 126 9.46 -15.02 4.37
CA HIS A 126 9.11 -15.43 3.02
C HIS A 126 9.85 -14.58 1.98
N HIS A 127 10.75 -15.21 1.23
CA HIS A 127 11.46 -14.58 0.11
C HIS A 127 11.01 -15.13 -1.25
N THR A 128 9.97 -15.97 -1.27
CA THR A 128 9.48 -16.63 -2.49
C THR A 128 8.41 -15.78 -3.19
N ALA A 129 8.16 -16.03 -4.48
CA ALA A 129 7.20 -15.29 -5.30
C ALA A 129 5.72 -15.66 -5.08
N GLU A 130 5.43 -16.67 -4.27
CA GLU A 130 4.06 -17.14 -4.00
C GLU A 130 3.14 -16.05 -3.40
N PRO A 131 3.60 -15.20 -2.46
CA PRO A 131 2.77 -14.14 -1.93
C PRO A 131 2.40 -13.10 -2.99
N PHE A 132 3.18 -12.93 -4.07
CA PHE A 132 2.82 -11.98 -5.14
C PHE A 132 1.47 -12.32 -5.78
N LYS A 133 1.18 -13.60 -6.03
CA LYS A 133 -0.14 -14.02 -6.56
C LYS A 133 -1.28 -13.63 -5.62
N THR A 134 -1.07 -13.78 -4.31
CA THR A 134 -2.08 -13.42 -3.30
C THR A 134 -2.33 -11.91 -3.23
N LEU A 135 -1.31 -11.08 -3.54
CA LEU A 135 -1.48 -9.63 -3.67
C LEU A 135 -2.42 -9.30 -4.84
N ILE A 136 -2.19 -9.90 -6.01
CA ILE A 136 -3.04 -9.68 -7.18
C ILE A 136 -4.49 -10.08 -6.90
N LEU A 137 -4.71 -11.24 -6.27
CA LEU A 137 -6.05 -11.69 -5.88
C LEU A 137 -6.72 -10.73 -4.89
N GLU A 138 -5.98 -10.21 -3.91
CA GLU A 138 -6.54 -9.23 -2.97
C GLU A 138 -6.85 -7.89 -3.67
N LEU A 139 -6.02 -7.43 -4.61
CA LEU A 139 -6.31 -6.23 -5.42
C LEU A 139 -7.59 -6.40 -6.25
N GLN A 140 -7.77 -7.55 -6.91
CA GLN A 140 -8.98 -7.88 -7.67
C GLN A 140 -10.22 -7.95 -6.79
N LYS A 141 -10.10 -8.52 -5.58
CA LYS A 141 -11.19 -8.52 -4.59
C LYS A 141 -11.62 -7.11 -4.17
N HIS A 142 -10.68 -6.16 -4.19
CA HIS A 142 -10.97 -4.74 -3.96
C HIS A 142 -11.34 -3.97 -5.24
N GLU A 143 -11.52 -4.66 -6.37
CA GLU A 143 -11.95 -4.08 -7.65
C GLU A 143 -10.97 -3.03 -8.19
N PHE A 144 -9.67 -3.18 -7.93
CA PHE A 144 -8.65 -2.38 -8.61
C PHE A 144 -8.47 -2.85 -10.05
N ASN A 145 -8.54 -1.92 -11.01
CA ASN A 145 -8.23 -2.23 -12.40
C ASN A 145 -6.71 -2.41 -12.57
N LEU A 146 -6.25 -3.66 -12.64
CA LEU A 146 -4.82 -4.01 -12.70
C LEU A 146 -4.08 -3.36 -13.89
N GLU A 147 -4.77 -3.04 -14.99
CA GLU A 147 -4.18 -2.32 -16.13
C GLU A 147 -3.83 -0.87 -15.79
N GLY A 148 -4.51 -0.30 -14.79
CA GLY A 148 -4.29 1.06 -14.27
C GLY A 148 -3.23 1.16 -13.19
N LEU A 149 -2.47 0.09 -12.94
CA LEU A 149 -1.35 0.10 -12.00
C LEU A 149 -0.22 1.01 -12.53
N ILE A 150 0.06 2.07 -11.77
CA ILE A 150 1.24 2.90 -12.00
C ILE A 150 2.47 2.11 -11.54
N LYS A 151 3.46 1.97 -12.44
CA LYS A 151 4.74 1.30 -12.13
C LYS A 151 5.82 2.32 -11.79
N PRO A 152 6.64 2.09 -10.76
CA PRO A 152 7.71 3.00 -10.39
C PRO A 152 8.86 3.00 -11.40
N GLN A 153 9.57 4.12 -11.48
CA GLN A 153 10.93 4.12 -12.04
C GLN A 153 11.90 3.39 -11.09
N ARG A 154 13.07 2.98 -11.59
CA ARG A 154 14.08 2.25 -10.78
C ARG A 154 14.46 2.99 -9.49
N SER A 155 14.57 4.32 -9.54
CA SER A 155 14.88 5.18 -8.38
C SER A 155 13.72 5.31 -7.38
N GLN A 156 12.50 4.98 -7.80
CA GLN A 156 11.29 5.08 -6.98
C GLN A 156 10.83 3.72 -6.44
N ALA A 157 11.34 2.62 -7.01
CA ALA A 157 10.97 1.27 -6.62
C ALA A 157 11.49 0.92 -5.22
N SER A 158 10.72 0.10 -4.50
CA SER A 158 11.10 -0.40 -3.18
C SER A 158 12.41 -1.18 -3.26
N GLN A 159 13.24 -1.02 -2.24
CA GLN A 159 14.50 -1.74 -2.05
C GLN A 159 14.34 -2.93 -1.10
N GLU A 160 13.13 -3.20 -0.62
CA GLU A 160 12.85 -4.34 0.24
C GLU A 160 13.05 -5.65 -0.54
N LYS A 161 13.91 -6.53 0.00
CA LYS A 161 14.27 -7.80 -0.67
C LYS A 161 13.05 -8.65 -1.01
N HIS A 162 12.01 -8.59 -0.17
CA HIS A 162 10.74 -9.29 -0.36
C HIS A 162 10.09 -8.99 -1.72
N PHE A 163 10.27 -7.79 -2.27
CA PHE A 163 9.64 -7.35 -3.51
C PHE A 163 10.48 -7.56 -4.76
N THR A 164 11.68 -8.13 -4.66
CA THR A 164 12.55 -8.39 -5.82
C THR A 164 11.85 -9.20 -6.91
N GLY A 165 10.99 -10.15 -6.53
CA GLY A 165 10.22 -10.99 -7.45
C GLY A 165 8.86 -10.43 -7.89
N TYR A 166 8.49 -9.22 -7.47
CA TYR A 166 7.17 -8.63 -7.71
C TYR A 166 7.22 -7.75 -8.97
N VAL A 167 7.28 -8.39 -10.14
CA VAL A 167 7.63 -7.78 -11.44
C VAL A 167 6.61 -8.10 -12.52
#